data_AF-A0A6A9T836-F1
#
_entry.id   AF-A0A6A9T836-F1
#
_cell.length_a   1.000
_cell.length_b   1.000
_cell.length_c   1.000
_cell.angle_alpha   90.00
_cell.angle_beta   90.00
_cell.angle_gamma   90.00
#
_symmetry.space_group_name_H-M   'P 1'
#
loop_
_entity.id
_entity.type
_entity.pdbx_description
1 polymer ?
#
loop_
_entity_poly.entity_id
_entity_poly.type
_entity_poly.pdbx_seq_one_letter_code
_entity_poly.pdbx_strand_id
1 'polypeptide(L)'
;MDNQEKSFDFALSTTRQVVSLSTGFLALTITFLNGSEPPVEGTARLVLIVSWIFFLFSIGFGVATMMALTGTLGKPDNKDPSIYEGNVKTFAIFEMSSFIISVVLAVVFGIIVL
;
A
#
# COMPACT_ATOMS: atom_id res chain seq x y z
N MET A 1 -18.46 -2.24 -22.92
CA MET A 1 -18.81 -2.03 -21.50
C MET A 1 -18.03 -3.01 -20.62
N ASP A 2 -17.92 -4.30 -20.97
CA ASP A 2 -17.16 -5.31 -20.21
C ASP A 2 -15.69 -5.00 -19.88
N ASN A 3 -14.92 -4.40 -20.79
CA ASN A 3 -13.49 -4.22 -20.57
C ASN A 3 -13.15 -3.12 -19.55
N GLN A 4 -13.99 -2.08 -19.44
CA GLN A 4 -13.80 -1.01 -18.47
C GLN A 4 -14.12 -1.52 -17.06
N GLU A 5 -15.28 -2.13 -16.87
CA GLU A 5 -15.70 -2.71 -15.59
C GLU A 5 -14.68 -3.74 -15.07
N LYS A 6 -14.20 -4.64 -15.94
CA LYS A 6 -13.10 -5.57 -15.62
C LYS A 6 -11.81 -4.87 -15.19
N SER A 7 -11.48 -3.73 -15.80
CA SER A 7 -10.29 -2.97 -15.44
C SER A 7 -10.41 -2.31 -14.06
N PHE A 8 -11.60 -1.82 -13.70
CA PHE A 8 -11.89 -1.31 -12.36
C PHE A 8 -11.84 -2.42 -11.31
N ASP A 9 -12.46 -3.57 -11.59
CA ASP A 9 -12.42 -4.74 -10.71
C ASP A 9 -10.99 -5.27 -10.50
N PHE A 10 -10.18 -5.28 -11.56
CA PHE A 10 -8.78 -5.65 -11.47
C PHE A 10 -7.96 -4.65 -10.63
N ALA A 11 -8.18 -3.35 -10.85
CA ALA A 11 -7.52 -2.32 -10.05
C ALA A 11 -7.90 -2.42 -8.57
N LEU A 12 -9.17 -2.62 -8.28
CA LEU A 12 -9.70 -2.74 -6.92
C LEU A 12 -9.25 -4.03 -6.23
N SER A 13 -9.18 -5.16 -6.93
CA SER A 13 -8.62 -6.40 -6.38
C SER A 13 -7.12 -6.27 -6.09
N THR A 14 -6.35 -5.64 -6.99
CA THR A 14 -4.92 -5.38 -6.79
C THR A 14 -4.69 -4.47 -5.58
N THR A 15 -5.43 -3.36 -5.48
CA THR A 15 -5.36 -2.41 -4.36
C THR A 15 -5.65 -3.11 -3.02
N ARG A 16 -6.68 -3.98 -2.98
CA ARG A 16 -6.99 -4.77 -1.77
C ARG A 16 -5.87 -5.70 -1.38
N GLN A 17 -5.21 -6.32 -2.36
CA GLN A 17 -4.08 -7.19 -2.11
C GLN A 17 -2.88 -6.43 -1.55
N VAL A 18 -2.55 -5.26 -2.10
CA VAL A 18 -1.48 -4.38 -1.59
C VAL A 18 -1.76 -3.97 -0.14
N VAL A 19 -2.98 -3.54 0.16
CA VAL A 19 -3.39 -3.18 1.53
C VAL A 19 -3.26 -4.36 2.49
N SER A 20 -3.74 -5.55 2.10
CA SER A 20 -3.67 -6.77 2.92
C SER A 20 -2.23 -7.23 3.18
N LEU A 21 -1.37 -7.19 2.16
CA LEU A 21 0.05 -7.51 2.32
C LEU A 21 0.75 -6.50 3.23
N SER A 22 0.44 -5.21 3.08
CA SER A 22 1.00 -4.15 3.92
C SER A 22 0.64 -4.34 5.40
N THR A 23 -0.63 -4.58 5.72
CA THR A 23 -1.06 -4.83 7.10
C THR A 23 -0.50 -6.14 7.66
N GLY A 24 -0.49 -7.21 6.87
CA GLY A 24 0.10 -8.48 7.28
C GLY A 24 1.58 -8.35 7.62
N PHE A 25 2.35 -7.66 6.77
CA PHE A 25 3.77 -7.41 7.02
C PHE A 25 4.00 -6.55 8.27
N LEU A 26 3.18 -5.50 8.46
CA LEU A 26 3.25 -4.64 9.64
C LEU A 26 2.95 -5.44 10.94
N ALA A 27 1.90 -6.27 10.93
CA ALA A 27 1.55 -7.12 12.06
C ALA A 27 2.66 -8.14 12.39
N LEU A 28 3.21 -8.80 11.37
CA LEU A 28 4.30 -9.76 11.55
C LEU A 28 5.54 -9.09 12.13
N THR A 29 5.97 -7.96 11.56
CA THR A 29 7.16 -7.25 12.05
C THR A 29 6.99 -6.78 13.50
N ILE A 30 5.83 -6.20 13.86
CA ILE A 30 5.53 -5.83 15.25
C ILE A 30 5.57 -7.05 16.18
N THR A 31 5.04 -8.19 15.74
CA THR A 31 5.00 -9.43 16.55
C THR A 31 6.41 -9.95 16.83
N PHE A 32 7.27 -10.05 15.79
CA PHE A 32 8.62 -10.58 15.96
C PHE A 32 9.54 -9.66 16.77
N LEU A 33 9.36 -8.34 16.68
CA LEU A 33 10.17 -7.39 17.47
C LEU A 33 9.79 -7.35 18.94
N ASN A 34 8.51 -7.51 19.26
CA ASN A 34 8.09 -7.60 20.66
C ASN A 34 8.65 -8.86 21.36
N GLY A 35 9.04 -9.87 20.58
CA GLY A 35 9.65 -11.10 21.09
C GLY A 35 11.18 -11.18 21.00
N SER A 36 11.86 -10.16 20.45
CA SER A 36 13.31 -10.20 20.25
C SER A 36 14.09 -9.61 21.43
N GLU A 37 14.93 -10.43 22.07
CA GLU A 37 16.03 -9.99 22.94
C GLU A 37 17.37 -10.39 22.30
N PRO A 38 18.37 -9.48 22.18
CA PRO A 38 18.37 -8.08 22.64
C PRO A 38 17.55 -7.14 21.74
N PRO A 39 17.13 -5.96 22.25
CA PRO A 39 16.36 -5.00 21.48
C PRO A 39 17.14 -4.47 20.28
N VAL A 40 16.42 -4.23 19.19
CA VAL A 40 16.99 -3.66 17.97
C VAL A 40 17.38 -2.20 18.21
N GLU A 41 18.68 -1.91 18.18
CA GLU A 41 19.24 -0.58 18.46
C GLU A 41 19.82 0.12 17.22
N GLY A 42 19.94 1.45 17.31
CA GLY A 42 20.61 2.28 16.30
C GLY A 42 19.87 2.39 14.96
N THR A 43 20.62 2.31 13.86
CA THR A 43 20.13 2.54 12.49
C THR A 43 19.05 1.54 12.08
N ALA A 44 19.12 0.29 12.54
CA ALA A 44 18.13 -0.75 12.22
C ALA A 44 16.73 -0.35 12.72
N ARG A 45 16.64 0.15 13.95
CA ARG A 45 15.36 0.62 14.52
C ARG A 45 14.77 1.79 13.74
N LEU A 46 15.61 2.73 13.29
CA LEU A 46 15.16 3.86 12.48
C LEU A 46 14.63 3.41 11.13
N VAL A 47 15.36 2.53 10.41
CA VAL A 47 14.92 2.00 9.10
C VAL A 47 13.58 1.28 9.21
N LEU A 48 13.38 0.53 10.29
CA LEU A 48 12.13 -0.17 10.58
C LEU A 48 10.96 0.77 10.90
N ILE A 49 11.16 1.77 11.76
CA ILE A 49 10.12 2.76 12.06
C ILE A 49 9.72 3.52 10.79
N VAL A 50 10.70 3.89 9.95
CA VAL A 50 10.43 4.56 8.68
C VAL A 50 9.64 3.62 7.75
N SER A 51 10.01 2.34 7.65
CA SER A 51 9.26 1.39 6.81
C SER A 51 7.81 1.22 7.26
N TRP A 52 7.55 1.22 8.57
CA TRP A 52 6.19 1.17 9.12
C TRP A 52 5.36 2.39 8.75
N ILE A 53 5.96 3.58 8.82
CA ILE A 53 5.29 4.82 8.41
C ILE A 53 4.91 4.76 6.93
N PHE A 54 5.81 4.27 6.06
CA PHE A 54 5.49 4.11 4.65
C PHE A 54 4.44 3.02 4.39
N PHE A 55 4.42 1.92 5.15
CA PHE A 55 3.35 0.91 5.04
C PHE A 55 2.00 1.50 5.45
N LEU A 56 1.98 2.33 6.51
CA LEU A 56 0.76 3.01 6.95
C LEU A 56 0.25 3.99 5.89
N PHE A 57 1.15 4.76 5.25
CA PHE A 57 0.79 5.61 4.12
C PHE A 57 0.26 4.81 2.94
N SER A 58 0.91 3.69 2.58
CA SER A 58 0.44 2.77 1.54
C SER A 58 -0.99 2.30 1.82
N ILE A 59 -1.29 1.88 3.05
CA ILE A 59 -2.64 1.46 3.46
C ILE A 59 -3.65 2.61 3.29
N GLY A 60 -3.33 3.80 3.80
CA GLY A 60 -4.21 4.96 3.70
C GLY A 60 -4.49 5.38 2.26
N PHE A 61 -3.45 5.43 1.42
CA PHE A 61 -3.60 5.72 0.00
C PHE A 61 -4.34 4.63 -0.74
N GLY A 62 -4.15 3.35 -0.42
CA GLY A 62 -4.90 2.25 -1.03
C GLY A 62 -6.40 2.30 -0.74
N VAL A 63 -6.79 2.66 0.49
CA VAL A 63 -8.21 2.91 0.80
C VAL A 63 -8.74 4.10 -0.01
N ALA A 64 -7.96 5.17 -0.15
CA ALA A 64 -8.32 6.32 -0.99
C ALA A 64 -8.44 5.95 -2.48
N THR A 65 -7.56 5.10 -3.02
CA THR A 65 -7.62 4.57 -4.38
C THR A 65 -8.90 3.80 -4.62
N MET A 66 -9.33 2.93 -3.69
CA MET A 66 -10.60 2.21 -3.79
C MET A 66 -11.80 3.17 -3.79
N MET A 67 -11.80 4.18 -2.92
CA MET A 67 -12.84 5.22 -2.89
C MET A 67 -12.88 6.03 -4.18
N ALA A 68 -11.72 6.34 -4.77
CA ALA A 68 -11.64 7.03 -6.05
C ALA A 68 -12.17 6.14 -7.21
N LEU A 69 -11.79 4.87 -7.27
CA LEU A 69 -12.26 3.90 -8.28
C LEU A 69 -13.79 3.75 -8.23
N THR A 70 -14.34 3.57 -7.04
CA THR A 70 -15.80 3.45 -6.83
C THR A 70 -16.53 4.76 -7.15
N GLY A 71 -15.97 5.91 -6.77
CA GLY A 71 -16.51 7.23 -7.09
C GLY A 71 -16.48 7.57 -8.59
N THR A 72 -15.47 7.10 -9.33
CA THR A 72 -15.39 7.28 -10.79
C THR A 72 -16.41 6.41 -11.52
N LEU A 73 -16.64 5.18 -11.07
CA LEU A 73 -17.61 4.25 -11.66
C LEU A 73 -19.07 4.61 -11.34
N GLY A 74 -19.34 5.11 -10.13
CA GLY A 74 -20.69 5.46 -9.67
C GLY A 74 -21.22 6.83 -10.12
N LYS A 75 -20.43 7.63 -10.86
CA LYS A 75 -20.85 8.95 -11.33
C LYS A 75 -21.87 8.85 -12.49
N PRO A 76 -23.11 9.35 -12.33
CA PRO A 76 -24.16 9.21 -13.33
C PRO A 76 -23.93 10.00 -14.64
N ASP A 77 -23.06 11.01 -14.62
CA ASP A 77 -22.76 11.85 -15.80
C ASP A 77 -21.42 11.47 -16.47
N ASN A 78 -20.76 10.42 -16.00
CA ASN A 78 -19.48 9.98 -16.53
C ASN A 78 -19.70 9.01 -17.69
N LYS A 79 -19.80 9.54 -18.91
CA LYS A 79 -20.11 8.74 -20.12
C LYS A 79 -18.97 7.82 -20.55
N ASP A 80 -17.73 8.09 -20.10
CA ASP A 80 -16.53 7.27 -20.36
C ASP A 80 -15.67 7.13 -19.08
N PRO A 81 -16.10 6.32 -18.10
CA PRO A 81 -15.34 6.12 -16.87
C PRO A 81 -13.98 5.48 -17.19
N SER A 82 -12.90 6.15 -16.80
CA SER A 82 -11.53 5.69 -17.05
C SER A 82 -10.77 5.51 -15.75
N ILE A 83 -10.12 4.37 -15.59
CA ILE A 83 -9.18 4.11 -14.48
C ILE A 83 -7.98 5.08 -14.49
N TYR A 84 -7.77 5.79 -15.61
CA TYR A 84 -6.73 6.80 -15.76
C TYR A 84 -7.17 8.21 -15.34
N GLU A 85 -8.37 8.38 -14.77
CA GLU A 85 -8.76 9.66 -14.17
C GLU A 85 -7.71 10.13 -13.17
N GLY A 86 -7.36 11.43 -13.24
CA GLY A 86 -6.23 11.99 -12.51
C GLY A 86 -6.26 11.71 -11.01
N ASN A 87 -7.46 11.67 -10.41
CA ASN A 87 -7.63 11.40 -8.99
C ASN A 87 -7.31 9.93 -8.63
N VAL A 88 -7.83 8.99 -9.41
CA VAL A 88 -7.55 7.54 -9.25
C VAL A 88 -6.06 7.26 -9.45
N LYS A 89 -5.51 7.79 -10.55
CA LYS A 89 -4.11 7.56 -10.91
C LYS A 89 -3.14 8.12 -9.86
N THR A 90 -3.43 9.30 -9.31
CA THR A 90 -2.54 9.93 -8.32
C THR A 90 -2.49 9.12 -7.04
N PHE A 91 -3.64 8.73 -6.49
CA PHE A 91 -3.66 7.89 -5.28
C PHE A 91 -3.03 6.52 -5.50
N ALA A 92 -3.32 5.87 -6.64
CA ALA A 92 -2.72 4.57 -6.97
C ALA A 92 -1.19 4.64 -7.09
N ILE A 93 -0.64 5.71 -7.68
CA ILE A 93 0.81 5.90 -7.78
C ILE A 93 1.43 6.13 -6.41
N PHE A 94 0.82 6.96 -5.56
CA PHE A 94 1.32 7.21 -4.21
C PHE A 94 1.28 5.96 -3.32
N GLU A 95 0.20 5.19 -3.39
CA GLU A 95 0.07 3.88 -2.76
C GLU A 95 1.19 2.94 -3.21
N MET A 96 1.31 2.69 -4.51
CA MET A 96 2.24 1.69 -5.05
C MET A 96 3.70 2.08 -4.79
N SER A 97 4.04 3.36 -4.95
CA SER A 97 5.39 3.84 -4.64
C SER A 97 5.71 3.72 -3.14
N SER A 98 4.77 4.07 -2.27
CA SER A 98 4.94 3.91 -0.82
C SER A 98 5.11 2.45 -0.43
N PHE A 99 4.31 1.55 -1.02
CA PHE A 99 4.43 0.11 -0.79
C PHE A 99 5.82 -0.42 -1.18
N ILE A 100 6.29 -0.10 -2.39
CA ILE A 100 7.61 -0.54 -2.87
C ILE A 100 8.72 -0.02 -1.96
N ILE A 101 8.68 1.27 -1.59
CA ILE A 101 9.66 1.87 -0.67
C ILE A 101 9.64 1.15 0.68
N SER A 102 8.46 0.86 1.22
CA SER A 102 8.30 0.13 2.48
C SER A 102 8.93 -1.26 2.43
N VAL A 103 8.67 -2.00 1.35
CA VAL A 103 9.23 -3.35 1.14
C VAL A 103 10.74 -3.29 1.04
N VAL A 104 11.31 -2.36 0.27
CA VAL A 104 12.76 -2.18 0.16
C VAL A 104 13.38 -1.87 1.52
N LEU A 105 12.80 -0.92 2.27
CA LEU A 105 13.28 -0.57 3.61
C LEU A 105 13.19 -1.77 4.57
N ALA A 106 12.13 -2.56 4.49
CA ALA A 106 11.97 -3.75 5.31
C ALA A 106 12.99 -4.86 4.97
N VAL A 107 13.32 -5.04 3.70
CA VAL A 107 14.38 -5.96 3.27
C VAL A 107 15.75 -5.47 3.75
N VAL A 108 16.03 -4.17 3.60
CA VAL A 108 17.27 -3.56 4.10
C VAL A 108 17.39 -3.73 5.61
N PHE A 109 16.30 -3.53 6.36
CA PHE A 109 16.24 -3.81 7.78
C PHE A 109 16.62 -5.27 8.09
N GLY A 110 16.01 -6.23 7.38
CA GLY A 110 16.33 -7.64 7.54
C GLY A 110 17.82 -7.94 7.31
N ILE A 111 18.43 -7.32 6.30
CA ILE A 111 19.87 -7.47 6.01
C ILE A 111 20.75 -6.84 7.10
N ILE A 112 20.34 -5.71 7.69
CA ILE A 112 21.12 -5.05 8.76
C ILE A 112 21.06 -5.85 10.07
N VAL A 113 19.95 -6.55 10.33
CA VAL A 113 19.73 -7.30 11.58
C VAL A 113 20.27 -8.73 11.51
N LEU A 114 20.32 -9.34 10.33
CA LEU A 114 20.86 -10.69 10.10
C LEU A 114 22.38 -10.75 10.32
#